data_AF-A0A6B2DNP9-F1
#
_entry.id   AF-A0A6B2DNP9-F1
#
_cell.length_a   1.000
_cell.length_b   1.000
_cell.length_c   1.000
_cell.angle_alpha   90.00
_cell.angle_beta   90.00
_cell.angle_gamma   90.00
#
_symmetry.space_group_name_H-M   'P 1'
#
loop_
_entity.id
_entity.type
_entity.pdbx_description
1 polymer ?
#
loop_
_entity_poly.entity_id
_entity_poly.type
_entity_poly.pdbx_seq_one_letter_code
_entity_poly.pdbx_strand_id
1 'polypeptide(L)'
;VCGRACTAAAAHARALADIPAAHAEAGEVLALAESLRRPPRLYRLADLAIEYQLARPSPAREALAAVLVPLAEHPHLIDALRVFVTSGYNRGEAATALNVHRNTLTYRLGRVQLITGYDATRPEDARHLAAAMTAYDISRQDFSG
;
A
#
# COMPACT_ATOMS: atom_id res chain seq x y z
N VAL A 1 -29.99 -1.36 7.26
CA VAL A 1 -29.45 0.02 7.17
C VAL A 1 -28.55 0.07 5.94
N CYS A 2 -28.96 0.77 4.88
CA CYS A 2 -28.15 0.94 3.67
C CYS A 2 -27.24 2.18 3.83
N GLY A 3 -26.14 2.03 4.55
CA GLY A 3 -25.02 2.97 4.44
C GLY A 3 -24.08 2.48 3.34
N ARG A 4 -23.72 3.32 2.36
CA ARG A 4 -22.56 3.01 1.50
C ARG A 4 -21.32 3.04 2.38
N ALA A 5 -20.49 2.00 2.27
CA ALA A 5 -19.18 2.02 2.90
C ALA A 5 -18.39 3.20 2.33
N CYS A 6 -17.92 4.09 3.20
CA CYS A 6 -17.14 5.26 2.83
C CYS A 6 -15.78 5.26 3.55
N THR A 7 -14.79 5.85 2.88
CA THR A 7 -13.51 6.17 3.49
C THR A 7 -13.60 7.60 4.02
N ALA A 8 -13.12 7.80 5.25
CA ALA A 8 -13.08 9.11 5.88
C ALA A 8 -11.75 9.29 6.61
N ALA A 9 -11.32 10.53 6.78
CA ALA A 9 -10.15 10.86 7.58
C ALA A 9 -10.47 11.94 8.62
N ALA A 10 -9.77 11.91 9.74
CA ALA A 10 -9.92 12.90 10.80
C ALA A 10 -8.57 13.27 11.42
N ALA A 11 -8.45 14.54 11.79
CA ALA A 11 -7.37 15.09 12.57
C ALA A 11 -7.94 15.94 13.72
N HIS A 12 -7.15 16.17 14.76
CA HIS A 12 -7.59 16.86 15.97
C HIS A 12 -7.00 18.28 16.05
N ALA A 13 -7.86 19.30 16.01
CA ALA A 13 -7.50 20.68 16.32
C ALA A 13 -7.56 20.92 17.84
N ARG A 14 -6.50 21.46 18.45
CA ARG A 14 -6.48 21.76 19.91
C ARG A 14 -7.11 23.12 20.22
N ALA A 15 -7.08 24.05 19.27
CA ALA A 15 -7.75 25.33 19.32
C ALA A 15 -8.44 25.66 17.98
N LEU A 16 -9.33 26.65 17.96
CA LEU A 16 -9.98 27.13 16.73
C LEU A 16 -8.97 27.54 15.64
N ALA A 17 -7.82 28.09 16.05
CA ALA A 17 -6.75 28.48 15.14
C ALA A 17 -6.11 27.27 14.42
N ASP A 18 -6.22 26.05 14.97
CA ASP A 18 -5.63 24.84 14.40
C ASP A 18 -6.56 24.15 13.38
N ILE A 19 -7.82 24.60 13.25
CA ILE A 19 -8.81 23.97 12.37
C ILE A 19 -8.33 23.87 10.90
N PRO A 20 -7.74 24.92 10.30
CA PRO A 20 -7.22 24.82 8.93
C PRO A 20 -6.12 23.76 8.79
N ALA A 21 -5.20 23.68 9.75
CA ALA A 21 -4.12 22.69 9.73
C ALA A 21 -4.66 21.26 9.91
N ALA A 22 -5.59 21.06 10.83
CA ALA A 22 -6.25 19.76 11.02
C ALA A 22 -7.06 19.35 9.78
N HIS A 23 -7.74 20.29 9.11
CA HIS A 23 -8.46 20.01 7.87
C HIS A 23 -7.50 19.57 6.75
N ALA A 24 -6.36 20.26 6.58
CA ALA A 24 -5.33 19.87 5.62
C ALA A 24 -4.77 18.48 5.92
N GLU A 25 -4.41 18.18 7.17
CA GLU A 25 -3.93 16.86 7.58
C GLU A 25 -4.96 15.76 7.28
N ALA A 26 -6.23 15.98 7.62
CA ALA A 26 -7.30 15.03 7.30
C ALA A 26 -7.45 14.83 5.78
N GLY A 27 -7.33 15.90 4.98
CA GLY A 27 -7.35 15.81 3.52
C GLY A 27 -6.20 14.96 2.96
N GLU A 28 -4.98 15.17 3.44
CA GLU A 28 -3.81 14.37 3.04
C GLU A 28 -3.95 12.89 3.45
N VAL A 29 -4.45 12.62 4.66
CA VAL A 29 -4.70 11.25 5.13
C VAL A 29 -5.79 10.56 4.30
N LEU A 30 -6.84 11.28 3.90
CA LEU A 30 -7.90 10.74 3.03
C LEU A 30 -7.34 10.38 1.66
N ALA A 31 -6.64 11.31 1.01
CA ALA A 31 -6.02 11.10 -0.29
C ALA A 31 -5.04 9.91 -0.25
N LEU A 32 -4.26 9.79 0.82
CA LEU A 32 -3.36 8.66 1.02
C LEU A 32 -4.12 7.33 1.18
N ALA A 33 -5.18 7.29 1.99
CA ALA A 33 -5.98 6.08 2.17
C ALA A 33 -6.60 5.61 0.84
N GLU A 34 -7.10 6.54 0.03
CA GLU A 34 -7.66 6.26 -1.29
C GLU A 34 -6.57 5.77 -2.26
N SER A 35 -5.42 6.46 -2.31
CA SER A 35 -4.30 6.09 -3.18
C SER A 35 -3.80 4.67 -2.95
N LEU A 36 -3.79 4.25 -1.68
CA LEU A 36 -3.37 2.92 -1.25
C LEU A 36 -4.48 1.88 -1.27
N ARG A 37 -5.67 2.23 -1.79
CA ARG A 37 -6.85 1.36 -1.89
C ARG A 37 -7.20 0.70 -0.55
N ARG A 38 -7.13 1.48 0.52
CA ARG A 38 -7.45 1.02 1.86
C ARG A 38 -8.95 0.71 1.99
N PRO A 39 -9.33 -0.28 2.83
CA PRO A 39 -10.73 -0.62 3.02
C PRO A 39 -11.52 0.58 3.59
N PRO A 40 -12.81 0.74 3.25
CA PRO A 40 -13.62 1.84 3.77
C PRO A 40 -13.70 1.81 5.31
N ARG A 41 -13.16 2.84 5.96
CA ARG A 41 -13.27 3.13 7.40
C ARG A 41 -12.82 4.57 7.70
N LEU A 42 -12.86 4.95 8.97
CA LEU A 42 -12.21 6.17 9.46
C LEU A 42 -10.71 5.95 9.66
N TYR A 43 -9.89 6.84 9.09
CA TYR A 43 -8.43 6.88 9.24
C TYR A 43 -7.98 8.14 9.99
N ARG A 44 -6.92 8.00 10.78
CA ARG A 44 -6.15 9.11 11.34
C ARG A 44 -4.71 9.00 10.85
N LEU A 45 -3.91 10.05 11.00
CA LEU A 45 -2.49 10.00 10.64
C LEU A 45 -1.77 8.81 11.29
N ALA A 46 -2.04 8.53 12.56
CA ALA A 46 -1.44 7.40 13.29
C ALA A 46 -1.76 6.02 12.66
N ASP A 47 -2.89 5.88 11.95
CA ASP A 47 -3.24 4.65 11.25
C ASP A 47 -2.40 4.40 9.98
N LEU A 48 -1.80 5.46 9.42
CA LEU A 48 -1.06 5.47 8.15
C LEU A 48 0.31 6.14 8.28
N ALA A 49 0.89 6.17 9.47
CA ALA A 49 2.06 7.01 9.75
C ALA A 49 3.26 6.67 8.86
N ILE A 50 3.48 5.38 8.57
CA ILE A 50 4.59 4.92 7.70
C ILE A 50 4.32 5.34 6.26
N GLU A 51 3.11 5.08 5.79
CA GLU A 51 2.65 5.42 4.45
C GLU A 51 2.71 6.93 4.21
N TYR A 52 2.34 7.71 5.22
CA TYR A 52 2.35 9.17 5.19
C TYR A 52 3.79 9.72 5.09
N GLN A 53 4.75 9.09 5.75
CA GLN A 53 6.16 9.41 5.56
C GLN A 53 6.66 8.99 4.17
N LEU A 54 6.27 7.82 3.68
CA LEU A 54 6.64 7.33 2.35
C LEU A 54 6.00 8.14 1.21
N ALA A 55 4.88 8.81 1.45
CA ALA A 55 4.26 9.68 0.46
C ALA A 55 5.11 10.89 0.10
N ARG A 56 5.94 11.35 1.05
CA ARG A 56 6.81 12.50 0.86
C ARG A 56 7.95 12.17 -0.12
N PRO A 57 8.18 13.00 -1.15
CA PRO A 57 9.32 12.83 -2.04
C PRO A 57 10.63 12.72 -1.26
N SER A 58 11.37 11.65 -1.50
CA SER A 58 12.69 11.41 -0.89
C SER A 58 13.48 10.40 -1.72
N PRO A 59 14.82 10.40 -1.66
CA PRO A 59 15.64 9.38 -2.32
C PRO A 59 15.29 7.96 -1.85
N ALA A 60 14.89 7.81 -0.58
CA ALA A 60 14.44 6.53 -0.05
C ALA A 60 13.13 6.06 -0.70
N ARG A 61 12.16 6.96 -0.92
CA ARG A 61 10.91 6.66 -1.64
C ARG A 61 11.20 6.19 -3.06
N GLU A 62 12.07 6.90 -3.78
CA GLU A 62 12.45 6.56 -5.16
C GLU A 62 13.14 5.19 -5.23
N ALA A 63 14.10 4.94 -4.33
CA ALA A 63 14.79 3.65 -4.24
C ALA A 63 13.82 2.50 -3.95
N LEU A 64 12.85 2.70 -3.03
CA LEU A 64 11.82 1.71 -2.73
C LEU A 64 10.89 1.45 -3.92
N ALA A 65 10.40 2.51 -4.60
CA ALA A 65 9.56 2.35 -5.77
C ALA A 65 10.28 1.61 -6.91
N ALA A 66 11.58 1.87 -7.09
CA ALA A 66 12.42 1.23 -8.11
C ALA A 66 12.50 -0.29 -7.97
N VAL A 67 12.33 -0.85 -6.77
CA VAL A 67 12.29 -2.31 -6.53
C VAL A 67 11.18 -3.00 -7.33
N LEU A 68 10.03 -2.33 -7.52
CA LEU A 68 8.89 -2.91 -8.24
C LEU A 68 8.81 -2.49 -9.70
N VAL A 69 9.63 -1.54 -10.16
CA VAL A 69 9.68 -1.11 -11.57
C VAL A 69 9.89 -2.29 -12.53
N PRO A 70 10.80 -3.25 -12.28
CA PRO A 70 10.96 -4.42 -13.14
C PRO A 70 9.72 -5.32 -13.22
N LEU A 71 8.78 -5.23 -12.28
CA LEU A 71 7.52 -5.98 -12.30
C LEU A 71 6.42 -5.28 -13.13
N ALA A 72 6.66 -4.07 -13.65
CA ALA A 72 5.66 -3.31 -14.41
C ALA A 72 5.17 -4.06 -15.66
N GLU A 73 6.04 -4.86 -16.29
CA GLU A 73 5.69 -5.74 -17.43
C GLU A 73 4.91 -7.00 -17.00
N HIS A 74 4.75 -7.22 -15.70
CA HIS A 74 4.08 -8.38 -15.13
C HIS A 74 3.03 -7.98 -14.07
N PRO A 75 1.91 -7.33 -14.46
CA PRO A 75 0.89 -6.85 -13.52
C PRO A 75 0.36 -7.93 -12.57
N HIS A 76 0.20 -9.15 -13.06
CA HIS A 76 -0.25 -10.30 -12.28
C HIS A 76 0.69 -10.70 -11.11
N LEU A 77 1.98 -10.32 -11.17
CA LEU A 77 2.94 -10.50 -10.07
C LEU A 77 2.79 -9.40 -9.02
N ILE A 78 2.58 -8.16 -9.45
CA ILE A 78 2.27 -7.03 -8.55
C ILE A 78 0.96 -7.33 -7.80
N ASP A 79 -0.08 -7.80 -8.50
CA ASP A 79 -1.35 -8.17 -7.89
C ASP A 79 -1.20 -9.33 -6.90
N ALA A 80 -0.38 -10.34 -7.23
CA ALA A 80 -0.12 -11.45 -6.33
C ALA A 80 0.59 -11.01 -5.06
N LEU A 81 1.62 -10.17 -5.17
CA LEU A 81 2.33 -9.60 -4.03
C LEU A 81 1.40 -8.73 -3.18
N ARG A 82 0.61 -7.86 -3.82
CA ARG A 82 -0.36 -6.99 -3.13
C ARG A 82 -1.36 -7.80 -2.33
N VAL A 83 -2.03 -8.76 -2.97
CA VAL A 83 -3.03 -9.58 -2.28
C VAL A 83 -2.38 -10.36 -1.14
N PHE A 84 -1.19 -10.92 -1.36
CA PHE A 84 -0.44 -11.61 -0.30
C PHE A 84 -0.14 -10.73 0.91
N VAL A 85 0.31 -9.48 0.70
CA VAL A 85 0.54 -8.51 1.79
C VAL A 85 -0.78 -8.14 2.48
N THR A 86 -1.84 -7.86 1.73
CA THR A 86 -3.14 -7.45 2.32
C THR A 86 -3.86 -8.59 3.04
N SER A 87 -3.57 -9.85 2.71
CA SER A 87 -4.03 -11.04 3.43
C SER A 87 -3.15 -11.39 4.64
N GLY A 88 -2.37 -10.44 5.16
CA GLY A 88 -1.50 -10.67 6.32
C GLY A 88 -0.45 -11.76 6.08
N TYR A 89 0.04 -11.89 4.85
CA TYR A 89 0.99 -12.93 4.44
C TYR A 89 0.45 -14.37 4.56
N ASN A 90 -0.87 -14.54 4.64
CA ASN A 90 -1.53 -15.84 4.60
C ASN A 90 -1.68 -16.32 3.14
N ARG A 91 -0.94 -17.37 2.77
CA ARG A 91 -0.98 -17.95 1.42
C ARG A 91 -2.35 -18.51 1.04
N GLY A 92 -3.08 -19.08 2.00
CA GLY A 92 -4.39 -19.66 1.75
C GLY A 92 -5.41 -18.59 1.41
N GLU A 93 -5.48 -17.56 2.25
CA GLU A 93 -6.38 -16.41 2.04
C GLU A 93 -6.04 -15.68 0.74
N ALA A 94 -4.76 -15.44 0.48
CA ALA A 94 -4.34 -14.76 -0.75
C ALA A 94 -4.67 -15.56 -2.02
N ALA A 95 -4.49 -16.89 -2.00
CA ALA A 95 -4.83 -17.75 -3.13
C ALA A 95 -6.34 -17.76 -3.39
N THR A 96 -7.16 -17.83 -2.33
CA THR A 96 -8.62 -17.70 -2.42
C THR A 96 -9.04 -16.34 -2.96
N ALA A 97 -8.47 -15.25 -2.45
CA ALA A 97 -8.79 -13.88 -2.88
C ALA A 97 -8.41 -13.63 -4.36
N LEU A 98 -7.35 -14.27 -4.86
CA LEU A 98 -6.95 -14.23 -6.27
C LEU A 98 -7.69 -15.25 -7.15
N ASN A 99 -8.51 -16.14 -6.57
CA ASN A 99 -9.11 -17.28 -7.26
C ASN A 99 -8.08 -18.14 -8.03
N VAL A 100 -6.95 -18.44 -7.38
CA VAL A 100 -5.89 -19.29 -7.95
C VAL A 100 -5.54 -20.44 -7.02
N HIS A 101 -4.95 -21.49 -7.58
CA HIS A 101 -4.39 -22.57 -6.77
C HIS A 101 -3.17 -22.09 -5.96
N ARG A 102 -2.95 -22.67 -4.76
CA ARG A 102 -1.80 -22.31 -3.88
C ARG A 102 -0.44 -22.47 -4.56
N ASN A 103 -0.30 -23.44 -5.46
CA ASN A 103 0.94 -23.63 -6.23
C ASN A 103 1.17 -22.46 -7.20
N THR A 104 0.12 -21.94 -7.83
CA THR A 104 0.19 -20.78 -8.71
C THR A 104 0.62 -19.53 -7.95
N LEU A 105 0.07 -19.32 -6.73
CA LEU A 105 0.51 -18.22 -5.87
C LEU A 105 2.00 -18.37 -5.49
N THR A 106 2.41 -19.57 -5.08
CA THR A 106 3.82 -19.86 -4.74
C THR A 106 4.74 -19.58 -5.92
N TYR A 107 4.36 -19.99 -7.13
CA TYR A 107 5.09 -19.68 -8.35
C TYR A 107 5.21 -18.17 -8.57
N ARG A 108 4.10 -17.41 -8.46
CA ARG A 108 4.13 -15.95 -8.65
C ARG A 108 5.02 -15.26 -7.62
N LEU A 109 4.95 -15.64 -6.35
CA LEU A 109 5.83 -15.09 -5.31
C LEU A 109 7.30 -15.46 -5.53
N GLY A 110 7.59 -16.68 -6.01
CA GLY A 110 8.95 -17.06 -6.42
C GLY A 110 9.45 -16.26 -7.63
N ARG A 111 8.57 -15.95 -8.59
CA ARG A 111 8.91 -15.04 -9.72
C ARG A 111 9.18 -13.61 -9.25
N VAL A 112 8.43 -13.11 -8.27
CA VAL A 112 8.72 -11.81 -7.64
C VAL A 112 10.13 -11.84 -7.06
N GLN A 113 10.48 -12.85 -6.26
CA GLN A 113 11.82 -12.98 -5.69
C GLN A 113 12.92 -13.02 -6.75
N LEU A 114 12.73 -13.77 -7.84
CA LEU A 114 13.71 -13.83 -8.92
C LEU A 114 13.94 -12.48 -9.62
N ILE A 115 12.92 -11.63 -9.68
CA ILE A 115 12.99 -10.34 -10.39
C ILE A 115 13.48 -9.23 -9.45
N THR A 116 13.01 -9.20 -8.21
CA THR A 116 13.30 -8.11 -7.27
C THR A 116 14.48 -8.41 -6.34
N GLY A 117 14.86 -9.68 -6.21
CA GLY A 117 15.85 -10.15 -5.23
C GLY A 117 15.31 -10.36 -3.82
N TYR A 118 14.04 -10.04 -3.55
CA TYR A 118 13.43 -10.10 -2.21
C TYR A 118 12.43 -11.26 -2.07
N ASP A 119 12.57 -12.05 -1.01
CA ASP A 119 11.65 -13.15 -0.70
C ASP A 119 10.49 -12.68 0.17
N ALA A 120 9.28 -12.58 -0.39
CA ALA A 120 8.07 -12.16 0.33
C ALA A 120 7.72 -13.04 1.56
N THR A 121 8.36 -14.20 1.72
CA THR A 121 8.13 -15.13 2.83
C THR A 121 9.10 -14.91 3.99
N ARG A 122 10.19 -14.15 3.78
CA ARG A 122 11.12 -13.73 4.83
C ARG A 122 10.62 -12.42 5.45
N PRO A 123 10.50 -12.31 6.79
CA PRO A 123 9.90 -11.13 7.41
C PRO A 123 10.57 -9.79 7.06
N GLU A 124 11.89 -9.77 6.87
CA GLU A 124 12.64 -8.57 6.51
C GLU A 124 12.32 -8.11 5.09
N ASP A 125 12.51 -9.00 4.12
CA ASP A 125 12.20 -8.79 2.71
C ASP A 125 10.71 -8.48 2.49
N ALA A 126 9.81 -9.13 3.23
CA ALA A 126 8.38 -8.87 3.19
C ALA A 126 8.05 -7.43 3.58
N ARG A 127 8.67 -6.90 4.65
CA ARG A 127 8.52 -5.48 5.03
C ARG A 127 9.09 -4.56 3.97
N HIS A 128 10.24 -4.92 3.38
CA HIS A 128 10.85 -4.15 2.29
C HIS A 128 9.92 -4.08 1.07
N LEU A 129 9.38 -5.23 0.63
CA LEU A 129 8.44 -5.32 -0.48
C LEU A 129 7.12 -4.60 -0.20
N ALA A 130 6.63 -4.61 1.04
CA ALA A 130 5.45 -3.85 1.43
C ALA A 130 5.69 -2.34 1.34
N ALA A 131 6.85 -1.85 1.82
CA ALA A 131 7.24 -0.45 1.68
C ALA A 131 7.45 -0.05 0.21
N ALA A 132 8.08 -0.92 -0.58
CA ALA A 132 8.23 -0.76 -2.03
C ALA A 132 6.87 -0.68 -2.75
N MET A 133 5.90 -1.51 -2.35
CA MET A 133 4.52 -1.46 -2.88
C MET A 133 3.86 -0.12 -2.60
N THR A 134 3.94 0.36 -1.36
CA THR A 134 3.41 1.68 -0.97
C THR A 134 4.06 2.80 -1.78
N ALA A 135 5.40 2.82 -1.88
CA ALA A 135 6.11 3.84 -2.64
C ALA A 135 5.77 3.79 -4.13
N TYR A 136 5.68 2.59 -4.71
CA TYR A 136 5.31 2.38 -6.10
C TYR A 136 3.88 2.86 -6.40
N ASP A 137 2.91 2.56 -5.54
CA ASP A 137 1.52 3.02 -5.71
C ASP A 137 1.39 4.54 -5.70
N ILE A 138 2.08 5.20 -4.77
CA ILE A 138 2.10 6.65 -4.65
C ILE A 138 2.74 7.25 -5.91
N SER A 139 3.90 6.72 -6.33
CA SER A 139 4.61 7.23 -7.51
C SER A 139 3.79 7.14 -8.79
N ARG A 140 2.91 6.14 -8.94
CA ARG A 140 2.07 5.99 -10.14
C ARG A 140 0.97 7.04 -10.23
N GLN A 141 0.53 7.59 -9.10
CA GLN A 141 -0.56 8.58 -9.05
C GLN A 141 -0.03 10.00 -9.23
N ASP A 142 1.23 10.27 -8.85
CA ASP A 142 1.92 11.53 -9.15
C ASP A 142 2.01 11.81 -10.67
N PHE A 143 1.93 10.79 -11.54
CA PHE A 143 1.89 10.94 -13.01
C PHE A 143 0.48 11.14 -13.59
N SER A 144 -0.56 11.17 -12.76
CA SER A 144 -1.96 11.35 -13.19
C SER A 144 -2.54 12.73 -12.88
N GLY A 145 -1.69 13.69 -12.47
CA GLY A 145 -2.03 15.08 -12.17
C GLY A 145 -1.54 16.07 -13.21
#